data_AF-A0A0K0GEY1-F1
#
_entry.id   AF-A0A0K0GEY1-F1
#
_cell.length_a   1.000
_cell.length_b   1.000
_cell.length_c   1.000
_cell.angle_alpha   90.00
_cell.angle_beta   90.00
_cell.angle_gamma   90.00
#
_symmetry.space_group_name_H-M   'P 1'
#
loop_
_entity.id
_entity.type
_entity.pdbx_description
1 polymer ?
#
loop_
_entity_poly.entity_id
_entity_poly.type
_entity_poly.pdbx_seq_one_letter_code
_entity_poly.pdbx_strand_id
1 'polypeptide(L)'
;MVRNKWSILFYVIIGLGVIGIVSQLFTQPGKFVMSILTTIFFGLVIFAVIYFVFLRKKAPSNEMKKYKKAVRQSKAKYKSDNVRATQAAKLTSKKQPNPIKKNRSRRSAGHLKVIDGNKTKRKDRASF
;
A
#
# COMPACT_ATOMS: atom_id res chain seq x y z
N MET A 1 -30.74 51.99 -10.23
CA MET A 1 -29.93 51.02 -11.00
C MET A 1 -28.46 51.40 -10.87
N VAL A 2 -27.71 50.71 -10.01
CA VAL A 2 -26.29 51.02 -9.76
C VAL A 2 -25.49 50.43 -10.92
N ARG A 3 -24.91 51.29 -11.77
CA ARG A 3 -24.06 50.87 -12.89
C ARG A 3 -22.73 50.38 -12.31
N ASN A 4 -22.45 49.09 -12.46
CA ASN A 4 -21.23 48.46 -11.95
C ASN A 4 -20.01 48.99 -12.73
N LYS A 5 -19.36 50.03 -12.19
CA LYS A 5 -18.13 50.62 -12.73
C LYS A 5 -17.01 49.57 -12.88
N TRP A 6 -17.06 48.49 -12.10
CA TRP A 6 -16.16 47.35 -12.25
C TRP A 6 -16.34 46.60 -13.57
N SER A 7 -17.56 46.50 -14.09
CA SER A 7 -17.83 45.83 -15.37
C SER A 7 -17.23 46.60 -16.54
N ILE A 8 -17.29 47.95 -16.53
CA ILE A 8 -16.67 48.75 -17.61
C ILE A 8 -15.15 48.59 -17.61
N LEU A 9 -14.52 48.55 -16.44
CA LEU A 9 -13.08 48.32 -16.32
C LEU A 9 -12.70 46.93 -16.84
N PHE A 10 -13.49 45.91 -16.52
CA PHE A 10 -13.31 44.56 -17.05
C PHE A 10 -13.36 44.53 -18.57
N TYR A 11 -14.35 45.19 -19.19
CA TYR A 11 -14.44 45.26 -20.65
C TYR A 11 -13.27 46.01 -21.28
N VAL A 12 -12.76 47.08 -20.63
CA VAL A 12 -11.56 47.80 -21.10
C VAL A 12 -10.33 46.90 -21.05
N ILE A 13 -10.14 46.13 -19.97
CA ILE A 13 -9.01 45.19 -19.83
C ILE A 13 -9.07 44.10 -20.88
N ILE A 14 -10.26 43.51 -21.09
CA ILE A 14 -10.47 42.50 -22.14
C ILE A 14 -10.21 43.10 -23.53
N GLY A 15 -10.73 44.31 -23.79
CA GLY A 15 -10.51 45.02 -25.06
C GLY A 15 -9.03 45.28 -25.33
N LEU A 16 -8.28 45.77 -24.34
CA LEU A 16 -6.83 45.94 -24.45
C LEU A 16 -6.12 44.60 -24.69
N GLY A 17 -6.53 43.54 -24.01
CA GLY A 17 -5.99 42.19 -24.19
C GLY A 17 -6.17 41.70 -25.63
N VAL A 18 -7.36 41.86 -26.20
CA VAL A 18 -7.65 41.50 -27.61
C VAL A 18 -6.77 42.30 -28.57
N ILE A 19 -6.67 43.62 -28.38
CA ILE A 19 -5.83 44.49 -29.21
C ILE A 19 -4.35 44.07 -29.14
N GLY A 20 -3.86 43.73 -27.94
CA GLY A 20 -2.51 43.22 -27.74
C GLY A 20 -2.26 41.92 -28.50
N ILE A 21 -3.19 40.97 -28.43
CA ILE A 21 -3.11 39.69 -29.15
C ILE A 21 -3.12 39.90 -30.66
N VAL A 22 -4.03 40.74 -31.17
CA VAL A 22 -4.14 41.03 -32.61
C VAL A 22 -2.86 41.70 -33.11
N SER A 23 -2.34 42.69 -32.39
CA SER A 23 -1.07 43.35 -32.71
C SER A 23 0.10 42.36 -32.76
N GLN A 24 0.18 41.44 -31.80
CA GLN A 24 1.23 40.42 -31.75
C GLN A 24 1.11 39.41 -32.89
N LEU A 25 -0.11 39.12 -33.35
CA LEU A 25 -0.38 38.24 -34.48
C LEU A 25 0.09 38.84 -35.81
N PHE A 26 -0.07 40.15 -36.02
CA PHE A 26 0.39 40.83 -37.24
C PHE A 26 1.88 41.13 -37.23
N THR A 27 2.47 41.46 -36.08
CA THR A 27 3.88 41.82 -35.98
C THR A 27 4.80 40.59 -36.00
N GLN A 28 4.48 39.54 -35.24
CA GLN A 28 5.32 38.34 -35.09
C GLN A 28 4.48 37.06 -34.89
N PRO A 29 3.74 36.61 -35.92
CA PRO A 29 2.84 35.45 -35.81
C PRO A 29 3.57 34.18 -35.39
N GLY A 30 4.77 33.93 -35.92
CA GLY A 30 5.56 32.74 -35.61
C GLY A 30 5.96 32.65 -34.13
N LYS A 31 6.36 33.77 -33.50
CA LYS A 31 6.75 33.77 -32.08
C LYS A 31 5.55 33.65 -31.15
N PHE A 32 4.40 34.20 -31.52
CA PHE A 32 3.16 34.05 -30.75
C PHE A 32 2.74 32.58 -30.65
N VAL A 33 2.71 31.87 -31.79
CA VAL A 33 2.38 30.43 -31.81
C VAL A 33 3.41 29.62 -31.04
N MET A 34 4.70 29.91 -31.23
CA MET A 34 5.77 29.22 -30.48
C MET A 34 5.66 29.47 -28.97
N SER A 35 5.27 30.68 -28.55
CA SER A 35 5.03 31.02 -27.15
C SER A 35 3.89 30.18 -26.56
N ILE A 36 2.76 30.06 -27.26
CA ILE A 36 1.63 29.21 -26.81
C ILE A 36 2.05 27.76 -26.69
N LEU A 37 2.74 27.22 -27.71
CA LEU A 37 3.27 25.85 -27.67
C LEU A 37 4.23 25.66 -26.50
N THR A 38 5.11 26.62 -26.25
CA THR A 38 6.07 26.58 -25.14
C THR A 38 5.34 26.61 -23.80
N THR A 39 4.35 27.46 -23.60
CA THR A 39 3.53 27.51 -22.39
C THR A 39 2.81 26.19 -22.14
N ILE A 40 2.18 25.61 -23.17
CA ILE A 40 1.52 24.30 -23.08
C ILE A 40 2.55 23.22 -22.75
N PHE A 41 3.69 23.22 -23.43
CA PHE A 41 4.78 22.26 -23.21
C PHE A 41 5.28 22.30 -21.76
N PHE A 42 5.60 23.48 -21.24
CA PHE A 42 6.02 23.63 -19.85
C PHE A 42 4.92 23.20 -18.87
N GLY A 43 3.66 23.55 -19.13
CA GLY A 43 2.53 23.10 -18.31
C GLY A 43 2.42 21.58 -18.26
N LEU A 44 2.59 20.91 -19.41
CA LEU A 44 2.56 19.46 -19.54
C LEU A 44 3.77 18.81 -18.87
N VAL A 45 4.97 19.38 -19.02
CA VAL A 45 6.19 18.92 -18.33
C VAL A 45 6.02 19.01 -16.82
N ILE A 46 5.57 20.14 -16.29
CA ILE A 46 5.33 20.33 -14.86
C ILE A 46 4.28 19.34 -14.35
N PHE A 47 3.17 19.20 -15.08
CA PHE A 47 2.13 18.23 -14.75
C PHE A 47 2.67 16.79 -14.75
N ALA A 48 3.46 16.41 -15.76
CA ALA A 48 4.07 15.10 -15.85
C ALA A 48 5.05 14.83 -14.70
N VAL A 49 5.86 15.82 -14.31
CA VAL A 49 6.75 15.73 -13.15
C VAL A 49 5.96 15.52 -11.87
N ILE A 50 4.92 16.32 -11.63
CA ILE A 50 4.06 16.18 -10.45
C ILE A 50 3.36 14.81 -10.45
N TYR A 51 2.76 14.43 -11.56
CA TYR A 51 2.10 13.13 -11.73
C TYR A 51 3.08 11.97 -11.48
N PHE A 52 4.28 12.05 -12.05
CA PHE A 52 5.28 11.00 -11.90
C PHE A 52 5.86 10.93 -10.49
N VAL A 53 6.07 12.06 -9.82
CA VAL A 53 6.62 12.07 -8.46
C VAL A 53 5.58 11.64 -7.44
N PHE A 54 4.34 12.14 -7.55
CA PHE A 54 3.29 11.93 -6.56
C PHE A 54 2.40 10.72 -6.85
N LEU A 55 1.98 10.51 -8.10
CA LEU A 55 1.04 9.43 -8.46
C LEU A 55 1.75 8.13 -8.83
N ARG A 56 2.99 8.13 -9.35
CA ARG A 56 3.71 6.88 -9.65
C ARG A 56 4.02 6.06 -8.40
N LYS A 57 4.23 6.71 -7.25
CA LYS A 57 4.42 6.01 -5.96
C LYS A 57 3.12 5.41 -5.39
N LYS A 58 1.97 5.77 -5.94
CA LYS A 58 0.65 5.20 -5.65
C LYS A 58 0.28 4.06 -6.62
N ALA A 59 1.26 3.44 -7.29
CA ALA A 59 0.99 2.21 -8.04
C ALA A 59 0.31 1.17 -7.12
N PRO A 60 -0.74 0.47 -7.59
CA PRO A 60 -1.55 -0.41 -6.75
C PRO A 60 -0.64 -1.39 -6.03
N SER A 61 -0.77 -1.41 -4.70
CA SER A 61 0.10 -2.12 -3.79
C SER A 61 0.44 -3.49 -4.34
N ASN A 62 1.73 -3.81 -4.35
CA ASN A 62 2.25 -5.14 -4.68
C ASN A 62 1.67 -6.25 -3.79
N GLU A 63 0.76 -5.95 -2.85
CA GLU A 63 -0.04 -6.87 -2.07
C GLU A 63 -0.67 -8.00 -2.88
N MET A 64 -1.30 -7.73 -4.03
CA MET A 64 -1.87 -8.81 -4.85
C MET A 64 -0.78 -9.77 -5.37
N LYS A 65 0.39 -9.23 -5.74
CA LYS A 65 1.54 -10.05 -6.17
C LYS A 65 2.17 -10.81 -4.98
N LYS A 66 2.26 -10.18 -3.81
CA LYS A 66 2.75 -10.79 -2.55
C LYS A 66 1.81 -11.91 -2.10
N TYR A 67 0.50 -11.69 -2.12
CA TYR A 67 -0.53 -12.67 -1.83
C TYR A 67 -0.43 -13.87 -2.77
N LYS A 68 -0.39 -13.64 -4.09
CA LYS A 68 -0.20 -14.74 -5.08
C LYS A 68 1.08 -15.54 -4.83
N LYS A 69 2.18 -14.88 -4.46
CA LYS A 69 3.44 -15.56 -4.08
C LYS A 69 3.27 -16.40 -2.80
N ALA A 70 2.67 -15.83 -1.75
CA ALA A 70 2.42 -16.52 -0.49
C ALA A 70 1.52 -17.76 -0.67
N VAL A 71 0.46 -17.64 -1.49
CA VAL A 71 -0.43 -18.76 -1.81
C VAL A 71 0.29 -19.85 -2.61
N ARG A 72 1.17 -19.51 -3.56
CA ARG A 72 1.98 -20.52 -4.25
C ARG A 72 2.92 -21.23 -3.29
N GLN A 73 3.57 -20.50 -2.38
CA GLN A 73 4.47 -21.07 -1.39
C GLN A 73 3.75 -22.00 -0.41
N SER A 74 2.58 -21.59 0.10
CA SER A 74 1.78 -22.45 0.99
C SER A 74 1.30 -23.71 0.28
N LYS A 75 0.73 -23.58 -0.93
CA LYS A 75 0.31 -24.72 -1.74
C LYS A 75 1.46 -25.68 -2.04
N ALA A 76 2.65 -25.17 -2.35
CA ALA A 76 3.82 -26.00 -2.61
C ALA A 76 4.27 -26.78 -1.37
N LYS A 77 4.28 -26.14 -0.18
CA LYS A 77 4.67 -26.77 1.09
C LYS A 77 3.76 -27.95 1.47
N TYR A 78 2.45 -27.80 1.25
CA TYR A 78 1.48 -28.85 1.58
C TYR A 78 1.21 -29.83 0.43
N LYS A 79 1.75 -29.60 -0.79
CA LYS A 79 1.57 -30.53 -1.92
C LYS A 79 2.36 -31.83 -1.71
N SER A 80 3.53 -31.76 -1.07
CA SER A 80 4.35 -32.94 -0.77
C SER A 80 3.79 -33.80 0.36
N ASP A 81 3.07 -33.21 1.31
CA ASP A 81 2.48 -33.95 2.43
C ASP A 81 1.23 -34.73 2.01
N ASN A 82 0.45 -34.22 1.05
CA ASN A 82 -0.73 -34.94 0.54
C ASN A 82 -0.37 -36.14 -0.36
N VAL A 83 0.76 -36.09 -1.08
CA VAL A 83 1.24 -37.23 -1.89
C VAL A 83 1.85 -38.32 -1.01
N ARG A 84 2.52 -37.94 0.08
CA ARG A 84 3.03 -38.90 1.08
C ARG A 84 1.91 -39.48 1.96
N ALA A 85 0.88 -38.70 2.29
CA ALA A 85 -0.28 -39.19 3.04
C ALA A 85 -1.16 -40.16 2.23
N THR A 86 -1.29 -39.96 0.91
CA THR A 86 -2.08 -40.88 0.05
C THR A 86 -1.36 -42.18 -0.32
N GLN A 87 -0.02 -42.17 -0.37
CA GLN A 87 0.77 -43.41 -0.56
C GLN A 87 0.94 -44.20 0.74
N ALA A 88 1.00 -43.54 1.90
CA ALA A 88 1.00 -44.21 3.20
C ALA A 88 -0.38 -44.78 3.58
N ALA A 89 -1.48 -44.26 3.02
CA ALA A 89 -2.84 -44.71 3.32
C ALA A 89 -3.25 -46.04 2.66
N LYS A 90 -2.45 -46.61 1.73
CA LYS A 90 -2.80 -47.87 1.06
C LYS A 90 -2.10 -49.12 1.62
N LEU A 91 -1.19 -49.00 2.58
CA LEU A 91 -0.42 -50.15 3.09
C LEU A 91 -0.61 -50.45 4.59
N THR A 92 -1.52 -49.78 5.29
CA THR A 92 -1.81 -50.11 6.70
C THR A 92 -3.30 -50.29 6.93
N SER A 93 -3.82 -51.41 6.41
CA SER A 93 -4.90 -52.12 7.08
C SER A 93 -4.41 -52.54 8.47
N LYS A 94 -4.50 -51.64 9.46
CA LYS A 94 -4.48 -52.00 10.87
C LYS A 94 -5.15 -50.90 11.70
N LYS A 95 -6.38 -51.21 12.10
CA LYS A 95 -7.16 -50.59 13.17
C LYS A 95 -6.25 -50.01 14.27
N GLN A 96 -6.21 -48.69 14.43
CA GLN A 96 -5.62 -48.04 15.61
C GLN A 96 -6.50 -46.86 16.07
N PRO A 97 -6.67 -46.68 17.40
CA PRO A 97 -7.77 -45.93 17.97
C PRO A 97 -7.45 -44.44 18.15
N ASN A 98 -8.54 -43.68 18.19
CA ASN A 98 -8.65 -42.24 18.48
C ASN A 98 -7.69 -41.77 19.62
N PRO A 99 -6.77 -40.81 19.41
CA PRO A 99 -5.73 -40.45 20.39
C PRO A 99 -6.21 -39.51 21.52
N ILE A 100 -7.52 -39.38 21.76
CA ILE A 100 -8.05 -38.38 22.71
C ILE A 100 -8.32 -38.95 24.12
N LYS A 101 -8.27 -40.28 24.35
CA LYS A 101 -8.54 -40.82 25.69
C LYS A 101 -7.77 -42.09 26.00
N LYS A 102 -6.52 -41.99 26.51
CA LYS A 102 -6.00 -42.93 27.52
C LYS A 102 -4.69 -42.44 28.14
N ASN A 103 -4.59 -42.54 29.47
CA ASN A 103 -3.39 -42.47 30.30
C ASN A 103 -2.89 -41.08 30.75
N ARG A 104 -3.80 -40.32 31.38
CA ARG A 104 -3.42 -39.40 32.46
C ARG A 104 -3.45 -40.17 33.79
N SER A 105 -2.44 -41.00 34.08
CA SER A 105 -2.16 -41.50 35.44
C SER A 105 -0.84 -42.27 35.44
N ARG A 106 0.08 -41.85 36.31
CA ARG A 106 1.33 -42.56 36.70
C ARG A 106 2.44 -42.58 35.65
N ARG A 107 3.30 -41.55 35.66
CA ARG A 107 4.75 -41.71 35.89
C ARG A 107 5.44 -40.35 35.85
N SER A 108 6.25 -40.14 36.90
CA SER A 108 7.20 -39.04 37.11
C SER A 108 6.60 -37.70 37.55
N ALA A 109 6.38 -37.59 38.86
CA ALA A 109 6.63 -36.34 39.57
C ALA A 109 8.12 -36.00 39.42
N GLY A 110 8.47 -35.35 38.31
CA GLY A 110 9.80 -34.81 38.04
C GLY A 110 9.79 -33.30 38.25
N HIS A 111 9.83 -32.89 39.52
CA HIS A 111 10.23 -31.58 40.04
C HIS A 111 9.99 -30.37 39.11
N LEU A 112 8.91 -29.62 39.37
CA LEU A 112 8.79 -28.25 38.89
C LEU A 112 9.95 -27.45 39.50
N LYS A 113 10.97 -27.13 38.70
CA LYS A 113 11.92 -26.08 39.08
C LYS A 113 11.26 -24.74 38.80
N VAL A 114 11.14 -23.94 39.84
CA VAL A 114 10.80 -22.52 39.71
C VAL A 114 11.91 -21.88 38.88
N ILE A 115 11.55 -21.32 37.73
CA ILE A 115 12.44 -20.42 37.03
C ILE A 115 12.38 -19.11 37.82
N ASP A 116 13.35 -18.89 38.70
CA ASP A 116 13.55 -17.59 39.32
C ASP A 116 14.01 -16.63 38.22
N GLY A 117 13.03 -15.97 37.60
CA GLY A 117 13.29 -14.80 36.79
C GLY A 117 13.93 -13.73 37.65
N ASN A 118 14.87 -12.97 37.07
CA ASN A 118 15.55 -11.83 37.68
C ASN A 118 14.55 -10.73 38.08
N LYS A 119 13.81 -10.93 39.18
CA LYS A 119 12.91 -9.95 39.76
C LYS A 119 13.71 -9.13 40.76
N THR A 120 13.99 -7.88 40.38
CA THR A 120 14.61 -6.90 41.25
C THR A 120 13.77 -6.73 42.52
N LYS A 121 14.45 -6.80 43.68
CA LYS A 121 13.88 -6.71 45.02
C LYS A 121 12.80 -5.62 45.13
N ARG A 122 11.53 -6.01 45.23
CA ARG A 122 10.48 -5.17 45.82
C ARG A 122 10.02 -5.88 47.08
N LYS A 123 10.36 -5.27 48.22
CA LYS A 123 9.90 -5.64 49.56
C LYS A 123 8.37 -5.71 49.51
N ASP A 124 7.79 -6.85 49.86
CA ASP A 124 6.41 -6.83 50.34
C ASP A 124 6.35 -7.58 51.66
N ARG A 125 6.21 -6.77 52.70
CA ARG A 125 6.00 -7.15 54.09
C ARG A 125 4.50 -7.09 54.31
N ALA A 126 3.85 -8.23 54.44
CA ALA A 126 2.55 -8.32 55.08
C ALA A 126 2.42 -9.72 55.69
N SER A 127 2.94 -9.86 56.90
CA SER A 127 2.61 -10.93 57.81
C SER A 127 1.80 -10.32 58.96
N PHE A 128 0.51 -10.66 59.03
CA PHE A 128 -0.31 -10.69 60.25
C PHE A 128 -1.31 -11.82 60.08
#